data_AF-A0AAN4YQT0-F1
#
_entry.id   AF-A0AAN4YQT0-F1
#
_cell.length_a   1.000
_cell.length_b   1.000
_cell.length_c   1.000
_cell.angle_alpha   90.00
_cell.angle_beta   90.00
_cell.angle_gamma   90.00
#
_symmetry.space_group_name_H-M   'P 1'
#
loop_
_entity.id
_entity.type
_entity.pdbx_description
1 polymer ?
#
loop_
_entity_poly.entity_id
_entity_poly.type
_entity_poly.pdbx_seq_one_letter_code
_entity_poly.pdbx_strand_id
1 'polypeptide(L)'
;MESPSPSSSSARTPAASPGLSSTVASTRRVSLKSEVAKKRTRRAVKSQRAIVGASLDVIKERRNQRPEARAAARQQAIKDAKEKKAASEKAKKAEKAKNAAAGKGTAQRIQSKQGAKGSAPKVAAKSR
;
A
#
# COMPACT_ATOMS: atom_id res chain seq x y z
N MET A 1 98.86 21.76 39.34
CA MET A 1 97.44 21.63 39.70
C MET A 1 96.78 22.97 39.45
N GLU A 2 96.10 23.12 38.31
CA GLU A 2 94.83 23.86 38.15
C GLU A 2 94.54 24.06 36.65
N SER A 3 93.29 23.77 36.31
CA SER A 3 92.72 23.51 34.99
C SER A 3 92.30 24.79 34.27
N PRO A 4 92.23 24.81 32.92
CA PRO A 4 91.51 25.85 32.19
C PRO A 4 90.25 25.30 31.49
N SER A 5 89.11 25.99 31.61
CA SER A 5 88.10 26.11 30.54
C SER A 5 86.97 27.09 30.92
N PRO A 6 86.70 28.13 30.10
CA PRO A 6 85.60 29.09 30.32
C PRO A 6 84.44 28.98 29.31
N SER A 7 83.29 29.60 29.68
CA SER A 7 82.19 30.12 28.83
C SER A 7 81.19 29.09 28.23
N SER A 8 79.90 29.34 28.03
CA SER A 8 78.97 30.44 28.36
C SER A 8 77.50 29.99 28.10
N SER A 9 76.56 30.61 28.81
CA SER A 9 75.19 31.00 28.41
C SER A 9 74.23 30.00 27.72
N SER A 10 73.11 29.69 28.39
CA SER A 10 71.78 30.23 28.04
C SER A 10 70.65 29.51 28.77
N ALA A 11 69.85 30.30 29.50
CA ALA A 11 68.59 29.85 30.07
C ALA A 11 67.47 29.79 29.01
N ARG A 12 66.67 28.70 28.99
CA ARG A 12 65.31 28.72 28.41
C ARG A 12 64.40 27.64 29.03
N THR A 13 63.45 28.13 29.84
CA THR A 13 62.12 27.64 30.31
C THR A 13 61.63 26.21 30.01
N PRO A 14 60.86 25.58 30.95
CA PRO A 14 60.20 24.28 30.75
C PRO A 14 58.90 24.41 29.93
N ALA A 15 58.72 23.56 28.92
CA ALA A 15 57.48 23.46 28.14
C ALA A 15 56.78 22.11 28.39
N ALA A 16 55.46 22.19 28.52
CA ALA A 16 54.53 21.15 28.93
C ALA A 16 54.42 19.95 27.98
N SER A 17 54.00 18.82 28.57
CA SER A 17 53.73 17.49 28.01
C SER A 17 52.65 17.45 26.92
N PRO A 18 52.68 16.43 26.04
CA PRO A 18 51.43 15.71 25.76
C PRO A 18 51.57 14.17 25.69
N GLY A 19 50.72 13.49 26.47
CA GLY A 19 50.02 12.21 26.21
C GLY A 19 50.74 11.04 25.52
N LEU A 20 50.86 9.92 26.23
CA LEU A 20 51.06 8.60 25.62
C LEU A 20 49.94 8.31 24.60
N SER A 21 50.28 8.33 23.32
CA SER A 21 49.39 8.05 22.20
C SER A 21 49.41 6.56 21.85
N SER A 22 48.21 6.04 21.62
CA SER A 22 47.80 4.66 21.43
C SER A 22 48.47 3.92 20.25
N THR A 23 49.71 3.48 20.42
CA THR A 23 50.43 2.71 19.39
C THR A 23 50.68 1.27 19.85
N VAL A 24 49.62 0.54 20.21
CA VAL A 24 49.70 -0.93 20.34
C VAL A 24 48.40 -1.60 19.87
N ALA A 25 48.00 -1.35 18.63
CA ALA A 25 46.93 -2.11 18.00
C ALA A 25 47.08 -2.13 16.47
N SER A 26 48.13 -2.76 15.96
CA SER A 26 48.11 -3.21 14.57
C SER A 26 48.90 -4.50 14.43
N THR A 27 48.15 -5.56 14.67
CA THR A 27 48.47 -6.96 14.42
C THR A 27 49.17 -7.12 13.08
N ARG A 28 50.33 -7.78 13.08
CA ARG A 28 51.03 -8.30 11.90
C ARG A 28 50.04 -9.02 10.96
N ARG A 29 49.67 -8.37 9.85
CA ARG A 29 49.14 -9.01 8.63
C ARG A 29 49.95 -8.52 7.44
N VAL A 30 51.10 -9.15 7.25
CA VAL A 30 51.92 -9.00 6.05
C VAL A 30 51.43 -10.02 5.03
N SER A 31 50.38 -9.67 4.29
CA SER A 31 50.01 -10.23 2.98
C SER A 31 48.73 -9.54 2.47
N LEU A 32 48.85 -8.32 1.97
CA LEU A 32 47.78 -7.63 1.25
C LEU A 32 48.31 -7.26 -0.14
N LYS A 33 48.29 -8.23 -1.05
CA LYS A 33 48.44 -7.99 -2.49
C LYS A 33 47.12 -8.38 -3.17
N SER A 34 46.56 -7.40 -3.87
CA SER A 34 45.29 -7.40 -4.64
C SER A 34 43.98 -7.24 -3.86
N GLU A 35 43.87 -6.17 -3.07
CA GLU A 35 42.56 -5.69 -2.60
C GLU A 35 41.84 -4.93 -3.73
N VAL A 36 41.31 -5.66 -4.71
CA VAL A 36 40.40 -5.09 -5.71
C VAL A 36 39.03 -4.97 -5.04
N ALA A 37 38.79 -3.85 -4.38
CA ALA A 37 37.47 -3.53 -3.83
C ALA A 37 36.42 -3.53 -4.96
N LYS A 38 35.38 -4.38 -4.85
CA LYS A 38 34.23 -4.36 -5.78
C LYS A 38 33.57 -2.98 -5.71
N LYS A 39 33.70 -2.19 -6.78
CA LYS A 39 32.99 -0.91 -6.88
C LYS A 39 31.48 -1.18 -6.83
N ARG A 40 30.80 -0.67 -5.80
CA ARG A 40 29.33 -0.71 -5.74
C ARG A 40 28.77 0.06 -6.94
N THR A 41 28.03 -0.63 -7.81
CA THR A 41 27.30 -0.01 -8.91
C THR A 41 26.15 0.83 -8.35
N ARG A 42 26.08 2.10 -8.75
CA ARG A 42 24.94 2.97 -8.43
C ARG A 42 23.75 2.53 -9.29
N ARG A 43 22.62 2.21 -8.66
CA ARG A 43 21.38 1.83 -9.35
C ARG A 43 20.57 3.09 -9.66
N ALA A 44 20.39 3.41 -10.93
CA ALA A 44 19.46 4.44 -11.37
C ALA A 44 18.11 3.79 -11.72
N VAL A 45 17.05 4.12 -10.97
CA VAL A 45 15.70 3.58 -11.21
C VAL A 45 14.92 4.57 -12.08
N LYS A 46 14.64 4.18 -13.33
CA LYS A 46 13.79 4.92 -14.26
C LYS A 46 12.36 4.40 -14.17
N SER A 47 11.56 5.02 -13.29
CA SER A 47 10.19 4.60 -12.98
C SER A 47 9.10 5.20 -13.87
N GLN A 48 9.38 6.35 -14.50
CA GLN A 48 8.42 7.02 -15.37
C GLN A 48 8.70 6.64 -16.83
N ARG A 49 7.91 5.72 -17.37
CA ARG A 49 7.97 5.28 -18.78
C ARG A 49 6.61 5.49 -19.44
N ALA A 50 6.62 5.77 -20.74
CA ALA A 50 5.41 5.83 -21.54
C ALA A 50 4.77 4.44 -21.58
N ILE A 51 3.44 4.39 -21.65
CA ILE A 51 2.69 3.14 -21.77
C ILE A 51 1.87 3.22 -23.06
N VAL A 52 1.72 2.10 -23.77
CA VAL A 52 0.86 2.06 -24.96
C VAL A 52 -0.56 2.52 -24.57
N GLY A 53 -1.08 3.49 -25.31
CA GLY A 53 -2.40 4.10 -25.03
C GLY A 53 -2.38 5.33 -24.12
N ALA A 54 -1.23 5.73 -23.53
CA ALA A 54 -1.08 7.00 -22.83
C ALA A 54 0.36 7.52 -22.89
N SER A 55 0.55 8.75 -23.40
CA SER A 55 1.86 9.40 -23.40
C SER A 55 2.33 9.72 -21.97
N LEU A 56 3.65 9.91 -21.80
CA LEU A 56 4.25 10.24 -20.50
C LEU A 56 3.65 11.49 -19.86
N ASP A 57 3.29 12.48 -20.66
CA ASP A 57 2.83 13.77 -20.18
C ASP A 57 1.41 13.70 -19.64
N VAL A 58 0.52 12.97 -20.32
CA VAL A 58 -0.84 12.68 -19.83
C VAL A 58 -0.80 11.94 -18.48
N ILE A 59 0.14 11.01 -18.31
CA ILE A 59 0.31 10.28 -17.04
C ILE A 59 0.77 11.22 -15.91
N LYS A 60 1.69 12.14 -16.19
CA LYS A 60 2.18 13.12 -15.21
C LYS A 60 1.08 14.09 -14.82
N GLU A 61 0.33 14.62 -15.78
CA GLU A 61 -0.78 15.53 -15.53
C GLU A 61 -1.83 14.89 -14.63
N ARG A 62 -2.28 13.67 -14.94
CA ARG A 62 -3.24 12.93 -14.11
C ARG A 62 -2.70 12.66 -12.70
N ARG A 63 -1.41 12.34 -12.56
CA ARG A 63 -0.76 12.12 -11.25
C ARG A 63 -0.71 13.40 -10.43
N ASN A 64 -0.42 14.53 -11.07
CA ASN A 64 -0.19 15.81 -10.42
C ASN A 64 -1.49 16.57 -10.08
N GLN A 65 -2.66 16.05 -10.46
CA GLN A 65 -3.95 16.61 -10.04
C GLN A 65 -4.02 16.68 -8.51
N ARG A 66 -4.50 17.81 -7.99
CA ARG A 66 -4.63 18.04 -6.55
C ARG A 66 -5.56 17.00 -5.93
N PRO A 67 -5.27 16.55 -4.68
CA PRO A 67 -6.10 15.55 -4.02
C PRO A 67 -7.55 16.00 -3.84
N GLU A 68 -7.80 17.30 -3.66
CA GLU A 68 -9.14 17.89 -3.58
C GLU A 68 -9.92 17.73 -4.88
N ALA A 69 -9.32 18.03 -6.03
CA ALA A 69 -9.95 17.80 -7.35
C ALA A 69 -10.24 16.31 -7.58
N ARG A 70 -9.33 15.42 -7.15
CA ARG A 70 -9.55 13.97 -7.20
C ARG A 70 -10.71 13.54 -6.30
N ALA A 71 -10.82 14.10 -5.10
CA ALA A 71 -11.91 13.81 -4.17
C ALA A 71 -13.26 14.31 -4.71
N ALA A 72 -13.32 15.50 -5.31
CA ALA A 72 -14.52 16.03 -5.94
C ALA A 72 -15.01 15.13 -7.09
N ALA A 73 -14.10 14.72 -7.99
CA ALA A 73 -14.43 13.80 -9.09
C ALA A 73 -14.92 12.44 -8.57
N ARG A 74 -14.32 11.91 -7.48
CA ARG A 74 -14.79 10.69 -6.81
C ARG A 74 -16.20 10.86 -6.25
N GLN A 75 -16.47 11.99 -5.58
CA GLN A 75 -17.79 12.26 -5.01
C GLN A 75 -18.86 12.41 -6.09
N GLN A 76 -18.57 13.09 -7.20
CA GLN A 76 -19.46 13.18 -8.36
C GLN A 76 -19.76 11.80 -8.94
N ALA A 77 -18.73 10.98 -9.20
CA ALA A 77 -18.92 9.63 -9.71
C ALA A 77 -19.76 8.74 -8.77
N ILE A 78 -19.60 8.91 -7.44
CA ILE A 78 -20.42 8.20 -6.45
C ILE A 78 -21.88 8.66 -6.51
N LYS A 79 -22.13 9.96 -6.67
CA LYS A 79 -23.50 10.51 -6.82
C LYS A 79 -24.16 9.96 -8.07
N ASP A 80 -23.49 10.07 -9.21
CA ASP A 80 -23.99 9.55 -10.49
C ASP A 80 -24.25 8.04 -10.44
N ALA A 81 -23.37 7.27 -9.79
CA ALA A 81 -23.56 5.83 -9.62
C ALA A 81 -24.77 5.49 -8.74
N LYS A 82 -25.01 6.26 -7.68
CA LYS A 82 -26.19 6.10 -6.82
C LYS A 82 -27.47 6.46 -7.57
N GLU A 83 -27.47 7.54 -8.34
CA GLU A 83 -28.60 7.96 -9.16
C GLU A 83 -28.92 6.92 -10.24
N LYS A 84 -27.91 6.40 -10.95
CA LYS A 84 -28.08 5.31 -11.93
C LYS A 84 -28.65 4.05 -11.30
N LYS A 85 -28.20 3.69 -10.08
CA LYS A 85 -28.77 2.55 -9.33
C LYS A 85 -30.24 2.80 -8.98
N ALA A 86 -30.57 3.96 -8.41
CA ALA A 86 -31.95 4.32 -8.06
C ALA A 86 -32.86 4.36 -9.30
N ALA A 87 -32.39 4.92 -10.42
CA ALA A 87 -33.12 4.90 -11.69
C ALA A 87 -33.35 3.48 -12.21
N SER A 88 -32.33 2.62 -12.15
CA SER A 88 -32.46 1.22 -12.56
C SER A 88 -33.43 0.42 -11.66
N GLU A 89 -33.47 0.71 -10.36
CA GLU A 89 -34.40 0.09 -9.42
C GLU A 89 -35.83 0.58 -9.63
N LYS A 90 -36.02 1.88 -9.88
CA LYS A 90 -37.32 2.44 -10.24
C LYS A 90 -37.83 1.84 -11.55
N ALA A 91 -36.96 1.71 -12.56
CA ALA A 91 -37.29 1.05 -13.82
C ALA A 91 -37.67 -0.42 -13.60
N LYS A 92 -36.89 -1.19 -12.82
CA LYS A 92 -37.23 -2.59 -12.48
C LYS A 92 -38.53 -2.71 -11.72
N LYS A 93 -38.84 -1.80 -10.79
CA LYS A 93 -40.10 -1.77 -10.04
C LYS A 93 -41.28 -1.42 -10.95
N ALA A 94 -41.11 -0.46 -11.85
CA ALA A 94 -42.12 -0.09 -12.84
C ALA A 94 -42.39 -1.23 -13.83
N GLU A 95 -41.36 -1.91 -14.32
CA GLU A 95 -41.50 -3.10 -15.18
C GLU A 95 -42.18 -4.26 -14.45
N LYS A 96 -41.82 -4.53 -13.19
CA LYS A 96 -42.54 -5.53 -12.36
C LYS A 96 -44.01 -5.17 -12.15
N ALA A 97 -44.32 -3.89 -11.91
CA ALA A 97 -45.69 -3.44 -11.73
C ALA A 97 -46.50 -3.52 -13.03
N LYS A 98 -45.91 -3.17 -14.18
CA LYS A 98 -46.52 -3.36 -15.50
C LYS A 98 -46.77 -4.83 -15.81
N ASN A 99 -45.80 -5.71 -15.53
CA ASN A 99 -45.97 -7.16 -15.72
C ASN A 99 -47.01 -7.75 -14.77
N ALA A 100 -47.10 -7.27 -13.53
CA ALA A 100 -48.14 -7.68 -12.58
C ALA A 100 -49.54 -7.17 -12.98
N ALA A 101 -49.63 -5.97 -13.55
CA ALA A 101 -50.88 -5.42 -14.08
C ALA A 101 -51.33 -6.14 -15.35
N ALA A 102 -50.40 -6.51 -16.24
CA ALA A 102 -50.66 -7.37 -17.39
C ALA A 102 -51.01 -8.81 -17.00
N GLY A 103 -50.60 -9.26 -15.80
CA GLY A 103 -50.92 -10.57 -15.23
C GLY A 103 -52.29 -10.69 -14.56
N LYS A 104 -53.08 -9.61 -14.44
CA LYS A 104 -54.45 -9.63 -13.89
C LYS A 104 -55.50 -10.28 -14.83
N GLY A 105 -55.07 -11.14 -15.75
CA GLY A 105 -55.94 -11.96 -16.60
C GLY A 105 -55.90 -13.46 -16.30
N THR A 106 -54.95 -13.95 -15.50
CA THR A 106 -54.81 -15.39 -15.22
C THR A 106 -54.36 -15.61 -13.79
N ALA A 107 -55.25 -15.32 -12.84
CA ALA A 107 -55.21 -15.96 -11.53
C ALA A 107 -55.62 -17.43 -11.69
N GLN A 108 -54.79 -18.25 -12.35
CA GLN A 108 -54.82 -19.67 -12.08
C GLN A 108 -54.28 -19.83 -10.66
N ARG A 109 -55.22 -20.02 -9.74
CA ARG A 109 -55.02 -20.48 -8.38
C ARG A 109 -54.18 -21.76 -8.47
N ILE A 110 -52.86 -21.64 -8.41
CA ILE A 110 -51.96 -22.78 -8.28
C ILE A 110 -52.22 -23.32 -6.87
N GLN A 111 -53.21 -24.20 -6.76
CA GLN A 111 -53.29 -25.16 -5.68
C GLN A 111 -52.00 -25.98 -5.77
N SER A 112 -51.02 -25.61 -4.95
CA SER A 112 -49.85 -26.46 -4.75
C SER A 112 -50.36 -27.82 -4.26
N LYS A 113 -49.74 -28.90 -4.75
CA LYS A 113 -50.03 -30.29 -4.37
C LYS A 113 -50.02 -30.52 -2.83
N GLN A 114 -49.46 -29.57 -2.09
CA GLN A 114 -49.36 -29.54 -0.65
C GLN A 114 -50.66 -29.13 0.07
N GLY A 115 -51.59 -28.42 -0.58
CA GLY A 115 -52.90 -28.07 -0.01
C GLY A 115 -53.97 -29.16 -0.14
N ALA A 116 -53.73 -30.19 -0.95
CA ALA A 116 -54.68 -31.28 -1.20
C ALA A 116 -54.60 -32.42 -0.18
N LYS A 117 -53.62 -32.41 0.72
CA LYS A 117 -53.54 -33.33 1.85
C LYS A 117 -54.11 -32.64 3.09
N GLY A 118 -55.44 -32.65 3.17
CA GLY A 118 -56.17 -32.24 4.38
C GLY A 118 -55.67 -33.01 5.61
N SER A 119 -55.86 -32.40 6.78
CA SER A 119 -55.46 -32.93 8.09
C SER A 119 -55.78 -34.41 8.25
N ALA A 120 -54.79 -35.19 8.72
CA ALA A 120 -54.94 -36.62 8.95
C ALA A 120 -56.17 -36.92 9.85
N PRO A 121 -57.03 -37.89 9.49
CA PRO A 121 -58.17 -38.24 10.32
C PRO A 121 -57.68 -38.81 11.65
N LYS A 122 -58.22 -38.30 12.75
CA LYS A 122 -57.88 -38.73 14.11
C LYS A 122 -58.29 -40.19 14.28
N VAL A 123 -57.30 -41.06 14.54
CA VAL A 123 -57.51 -42.51 14.68
C VAL A 123 -58.44 -42.77 15.87
N ALA A 124 -59.66 -43.24 15.59
CA ALA A 124 -60.56 -43.74 16.61
C ALA A 124 -60.00 -45.05 17.17
N ALA A 125 -59.76 -45.10 18.49
CA ALA A 125 -59.36 -46.30 19.21
C ALA A 125 -60.52 -47.32 19.14
N LYS A 126 -60.36 -48.35 18.31
CA LYS A 126 -61.20 -49.55 18.40
C LYS A 126 -60.48 -50.52 19.33
N SER A 127 -61.15 -50.77 20.45
CA SER A 127 -60.71 -51.60 21.56
C SER A 127 -60.51 -53.08 21.19
N ARG A 128 -59.50 -53.71 21.77
CA ARG A 128 -59.58 -54.70 22.87
C ARG A 128 -58.18 -55.24 23.15
#